data_AF-A0A8S1XBP6-F1
#
_entry.id   AF-A0A8S1XBP6-F1
#
_cell.length_a   1.000
_cell.length_b   1.000
_cell.length_c   1.000
_cell.angle_alpha   90.00
_cell.angle_beta   90.00
_cell.angle_gamma   90.00
#
_symmetry.space_group_name_H-M   'P 1'
#
loop_
_entity.id
_entity.type
_entity.pdbx_description
1 polymer ?
#
loop_
_entity_poly.entity_id
_entity_poly.type
_entity_poly.pdbx_seq_one_letter_code
_entity_poly.pdbx_strand_id
1 'polypeptide(L)'
;MIEYEDELTQCLKHKVPILMINCDKQIKRNQRLLCSECMKNLESTVQLMSFQKVFDDIRETQKQKIEVVENEITISIKHIENIKKRLLVIIIQYNSIIRLINRKCR
;
A
#
# COMPACT_ATOMS: atom_id res chain seq x y z
N MET A 1 -5.91 -9.09 9.71
CA MET A 1 -5.44 -8.91 11.10
C MET A 1 -4.13 -8.14 10.98
N ILE A 2 -4.12 -6.87 11.37
CA ILE A 2 -2.89 -6.07 11.40
C ILE A 2 -2.29 -6.42 12.77
N GLU A 3 -1.24 -7.24 12.77
CA GLU A 3 -0.45 -7.52 13.97
C GLU A 3 0.08 -6.15 14.47
N TYR A 4 -0.20 -5.80 15.72
CA TYR A 4 0.23 -4.52 16.28
C TYR A 4 1.77 -4.48 16.31
N GLU A 5 2.38 -3.33 15.97
CA GLU A 5 3.85 -3.18 15.93
C GLU A 5 4.53 -3.74 17.18
N ASP A 6 3.91 -3.56 18.35
CA ASP A 6 4.39 -4.04 19.63
C ASP A 6 4.59 -5.56 19.70
N GLU A 7 3.77 -6.35 18.98
CA GLU A 7 3.85 -7.82 18.95
C GLU A 7 5.01 -8.34 18.08
N LEU A 8 5.51 -7.52 17.15
CA LEU A 8 6.60 -7.88 16.22
C LEU A 8 7.98 -7.48 16.72
N THR A 9 8.07 -6.67 17.78
CA THR A 9 9.37 -6.20 18.31
C THR A 9 10.10 -7.23 19.15
N GLN A 10 9.40 -8.23 19.70
CA GLN A 10 9.96 -9.20 20.65
C GLN A 10 9.77 -10.65 20.22
N CYS A 11 10.74 -11.48 20.55
CA CYS A 11 10.64 -12.93 20.38
C CYS A 11 9.56 -13.50 21.30
N LEU A 12 8.59 -14.22 20.73
CA LEU A 12 7.51 -14.87 21.49
C LEU A 12 8.00 -15.83 22.58
N LYS A 13 9.12 -16.52 22.35
CA LYS A 13 9.68 -17.51 23.30
C LYS A 13 10.50 -16.86 24.40
N HIS A 14 11.36 -15.91 24.05
CA HIS A 14 12.37 -15.37 24.96
C HIS A 14 12.04 -13.96 25.47
N LYS A 15 10.98 -13.32 24.96
CA LYS A 15 10.53 -11.96 25.31
C LYS A 15 11.63 -10.90 25.26
N VAL A 16 12.55 -11.07 24.32
CA VAL A 16 13.66 -10.14 24.05
C VAL A 16 13.57 -9.63 22.61
N PRO A 17 14.14 -8.45 22.31
CA PRO A 17 14.03 -7.83 20.99
C PRO A 17 14.48 -8.74 19.84
N ILE A 18 13.76 -8.69 18.72
CA ILE A 18 14.18 -9.32 17.48
C ILE A 18 15.32 -8.50 16.87
N LEU A 19 16.42 -9.18 16.52
CA LEU A 19 17.61 -8.55 15.97
C LEU A 19 17.81 -8.93 14.50
N MET A 20 17.47 -10.16 14.14
CA MET A 20 17.70 -10.70 12.81
C MET A 20 16.50 -11.51 12.32
N ILE A 21 16.43 -11.64 10.99
CA ILE A 21 15.42 -12.43 10.29
C ILE A 21 16.14 -13.49 9.47
N ASN A 22 15.70 -14.73 9.63
CA ASN A 22 16.11 -15.83 8.78
C ASN A 22 15.35 -15.76 7.43
N CYS A 23 16.10 -15.66 6.34
CA CYS A 23 15.54 -15.51 4.99
C CYS A 23 15.17 -16.84 4.31
N ASP A 24 15.35 -17.98 4.98
CA ASP A 24 15.00 -19.28 4.43
C ASP A 24 13.49 -19.39 4.19
N LYS A 25 13.14 -19.73 2.94
CA LYS A 25 11.76 -19.86 2.49
C LYS A 25 11.07 -21.10 3.07
N GLN A 26 11.82 -22.11 3.49
CA GLN A 26 11.29 -23.35 4.05
C GLN A 26 10.82 -23.20 5.51
N ILE A 27 11.33 -22.20 6.23
CA ILE A 27 10.97 -21.94 7.62
C ILE A 27 9.61 -21.24 7.70
N LYS A 28 8.76 -21.64 8.65
CA LYS A 28 7.46 -20.97 8.90
C LYS A 28 7.70 -19.53 9.35
N ARG A 29 6.84 -18.58 8.92
CA ARG A 29 7.01 -17.13 9.17
C ARG A 29 7.38 -16.80 10.63
N ASN A 30 6.66 -17.37 11.59
CA ASN A 30 6.83 -17.08 13.01
C ASN A 30 8.15 -17.63 13.59
N GLN A 31 8.82 -18.52 12.86
CA GLN A 31 10.13 -19.08 13.23
C GLN A 31 11.30 -18.34 12.57
N ARG A 32 11.03 -17.33 11.72
CA ARG A 32 12.07 -16.57 11.04
C ARG A 32 12.63 -15.43 11.89
N LEU A 33 11.90 -14.97 12.90
CA LEU A 33 12.31 -13.86 13.75
C LEU A 33 13.25 -14.36 14.84
N LEU A 34 14.47 -13.83 14.87
CA LEU A 34 15.53 -14.27 15.78
C LEU A 34 15.93 -13.15 16.73
N CYS A 35 15.84 -13.43 18.03
CA CYS A 35 16.50 -12.64 19.07
C CYS A 35 17.90 -13.18 19.36
N SER A 36 18.63 -12.50 20.24
CA SER A 36 19.96 -12.91 20.73
C SER A 36 20.02 -14.36 21.21
N GLU A 37 19.01 -14.82 21.96
CA GLU A 37 18.98 -16.20 22.50
C GLU A 37 18.63 -17.25 21.43
N CYS A 38 17.77 -16.91 20.46
CA CYS A 38 17.52 -17.79 19.32
C CYS A 38 18.78 -17.96 18.46
N MET A 39 19.56 -16.89 18.31
CA MET A 39 20.79 -16.91 17.51
C MET A 39 21.87 -17.83 18.09
N LYS A 40 22.00 -17.91 19.42
CA LYS A 40 22.99 -18.78 20.07
C LYS A 40 22.78 -20.27 19.75
N ASN A 41 21.53 -20.66 19.48
CA ASN A 41 21.14 -22.04 19.18
C ASN A 41 21.01 -22.28 17.66
N LEU A 42 21.35 -21.30 16.83
CA LEU A 42 21.24 -21.39 15.38
C LEU A 42 22.52 -22.00 14.80
N GLU A 43 22.50 -23.29 14.48
CA GLU A 43 23.68 -24.03 13.95
C GLU A 43 23.95 -23.80 12.45
N SER A 44 23.44 -22.73 11.84
CA SER A 44 23.20 -22.72 10.39
C SER A 44 24.03 -21.72 9.58
N THR A 45 24.49 -22.13 8.38
CA THR A 45 25.03 -21.31 7.28
C THR A 45 23.93 -20.54 6.52
N VAL A 46 22.91 -20.07 7.22
CA VAL A 46 21.70 -19.54 6.60
C VAL A 46 21.83 -18.04 6.38
N GLN A 47 21.22 -17.56 5.30
CA GLN A 47 21.19 -16.14 4.99
C GLN A 47 20.34 -15.40 6.03
N LEU A 48 21.00 -14.53 6.78
CA LEU A 48 20.36 -13.67 7.77
C LEU A 48 20.34 -12.23 7.27
N MET A 49 19.27 -11.52 7.58
CA MET A 49 19.18 -10.07 7.43
C MET A 49 18.91 -9.42 8.78
N SER A 50 19.40 -8.19 8.97
CA SER A 50 19.06 -7.43 10.16
C SER A 50 17.57 -7.08 10.14
N PHE A 51 16.92 -7.19 11.30
CA PHE A 51 15.51 -6.83 11.44
C PHE A 51 15.25 -5.38 11.01
N GLN A 52 16.14 -4.47 11.41
CA GLN A 52 16.07 -3.05 11.05
C GLN A 52 16.04 -2.84 9.52
N LYS A 53 16.91 -3.52 8.77
CA LYS A 53 16.95 -3.39 7.32
C LYS A 53 15.66 -3.88 6.67
N VAL A 54 15.16 -5.03 7.08
CA VAL A 54 13.90 -5.57 6.54
C VAL A 54 12.73 -4.66 6.89
N PHE A 55 12.71 -4.09 8.10
CA PHE A 55 11.71 -3.13 8.51
C PHE A 55 11.74 -1.86 7.65
N ASP A 56 12.92 -1.31 7.41
CA ASP A 56 13.11 -0.15 6.52
C ASP A 56 12.69 -0.47 5.07
N ASP A 57 13.04 -1.64 4.55
CA ASP A 57 12.65 -2.12 3.21
C ASP A 57 11.12 -2.24 3.08
N ILE A 58 10.45 -2.77 4.11
CA ILE A 58 8.98 -2.86 4.17
C ILE A 58 8.39 -1.46 4.19
N ARG A 59 8.90 -0.55 5.04
CA ARG A 59 8.40 0.82 5.15
C ARG A 59 8.51 1.56 3.83
N GLU A 60 9.65 1.44 3.15
CA GLU A 60 9.87 2.06 1.84
C GLU A 60 8.93 1.47 0.78
N THR A 61 8.76 0.14 0.77
CA THR A 61 7.80 -0.53 -0.13
C THR A 61 6.37 -0.03 0.10
N GLN A 62 5.96 0.14 1.36
CA GLN A 62 4.62 0.65 1.69
C GLN A 62 4.46 2.11 1.26
N LYS A 63 5.49 2.94 1.48
CA LYS A 63 5.51 4.33 1.01
C LYS A 63 5.32 4.43 -0.51
N GLN A 64 6.05 3.62 -1.28
CA GLN A 64 5.91 3.56 -2.74
C GLN A 64 4.52 3.11 -3.17
N LYS A 65 3.92 2.12 -2.48
CA LYS A 65 2.54 1.69 -2.77
C LYS A 65 1.52 2.80 -2.51
N ILE A 66 1.68 3.54 -1.42
CA ILE A 66 0.81 4.68 -1.11
C ILE A 66 0.92 5.73 -2.22
N GLU A 67 2.13 6.09 -2.63
CA GLU A 67 2.35 7.08 -3.69
C GLU A 67 1.72 6.67 -5.03
N VAL A 68 1.81 5.38 -5.39
CA VAL A 68 1.15 4.84 -6.60
C VAL A 68 -0.37 5.01 -6.51
N VAL A 69 -0.97 4.62 -5.37
CA VAL A 69 -2.43 4.73 -5.16
C VAL A 69 -2.87 6.21 -5.17
N GLU A 70 -2.13 7.11 -4.52
CA GLU A 70 -2.42 8.55 -4.51
C GLU A 70 -2.38 9.16 -5.92
N ASN A 71 -1.42 8.73 -6.74
CA ASN A 71 -1.33 9.15 -8.13
C ASN A 71 -2.53 8.66 -8.96
N GLU A 72 -2.94 7.39 -8.79
CA GLU A 72 -4.11 6.83 -9.48
C GLU A 72 -5.41 7.55 -9.08
N ILE A 73 -5.59 7.84 -7.80
CA ILE A 73 -6.72 8.62 -7.29
C ILE A 73 -6.72 10.01 -7.93
N THR A 74 -5.57 10.68 -7.97
CA THR A 74 -5.43 12.02 -8.55
C THR A 74 -5.79 12.05 -10.04
N ILE A 75 -5.33 11.06 -10.80
CA ILE A 75 -5.67 10.91 -12.23
C ILE A 75 -7.18 10.68 -12.39
N SER A 76 -7.77 9.83 -11.55
CA SER A 76 -9.20 9.52 -11.58
C SER A 76 -10.07 10.74 -11.30
N ILE A 77 -9.69 11.56 -10.31
CA ILE A 77 -10.37 12.83 -10.00
C ILE A 77 -10.35 13.75 -11.23
N LYS A 78 -9.18 13.95 -11.85
CA LYS A 78 -9.04 14.78 -13.07
C LYS A 78 -9.93 14.26 -14.21
N HIS A 79 -10.05 12.94 -14.35
CA HIS A 79 -10.90 12.33 -15.36
C HIS A 79 -12.39 12.64 -15.11
N ILE A 80 -12.85 12.50 -13.87
CA ILE A 80 -14.22 12.83 -13.46
C ILE A 80 -14.53 14.32 -13.71
N GLU A 81 -13.61 15.21 -13.35
CA GLU A 81 -13.76 16.65 -13.59
C GLU A 81 -13.88 16.97 -15.09
N ASN A 82 -13.10 16.29 -15.93
CA ASN A 82 -13.18 16.47 -17.38
C ASN A 82 -14.53 15.98 -17.93
N ILE A 83 -15.02 14.82 -17.49
CA ILE A 83 -16.34 14.32 -17.84
C ILE A 83 -17.43 15.33 -17.45
N LYS A 84 -17.36 15.86 -16.22
CA LYS A 84 -18.30 16.89 -15.72
C LYS A 84 -18.31 18.12 -16.63
N LYS A 85 -17.15 18.62 -17.06
CA LYS A 85 -17.05 19.75 -18.00
C LYS A 85 -17.71 19.44 -19.34
N ARG A 86 -17.47 18.25 -19.89
CA ARG A 86 -18.06 17.82 -21.17
C ARG A 86 -19.58 17.68 -21.09
N LEU A 87 -20.11 17.14 -19.99
CA LEU A 87 -21.55 17.06 -19.74
C LEU A 87 -22.21 18.43 -19.72
N LEU A 88 -21.59 19.43 -19.08
CA LEU A 88 -22.11 20.80 -19.06
C LEU A 88 -22.22 21.39 -20.48
N VAL A 89 -21.22 21.18 -21.33
CA VAL A 89 -21.25 21.64 -22.72
C VAL A 89 -22.42 21.01 -23.48
N ILE A 90 -22.63 19.70 -23.33
CA ILE A 90 -23.74 18.98 -23.97
C ILE A 90 -25.09 19.52 -23.49
N ILE A 91 -25.27 19.76 -22.19
CA ILE A 91 -26.50 20.34 -21.63
C ILE A 91 -26.79 21.72 -22.25
N ILE A 92 -25.77 22.57 -22.38
CA ILE A 92 -25.91 23.89 -22.98
C ILE A 92 -26.34 23.78 -24.46
N GLN A 93 -25.70 22.89 -25.22
CA GLN A 93 -26.03 22.66 -26.63
C GLN A 93 -27.47 22.14 -26.78
N TYR A 94 -27.87 21.15 -25.98
CA TYR A 94 -29.22 20.60 -25.97
C TYR A 94 -30.29 21.66 -25.68
N ASN A 95 -30.09 22.48 -24.65
CA ASN A 95 -30.99 23.57 -24.31
C ASN A 95 -31.07 24.66 -25.40
N SER A 96 -30.00 24.82 -26.18
CA SER A 96 -29.98 25.77 -27.31
C SER A 96 -30.80 25.22 -28.49
N ILE A 97 -30.68 23.92 -28.77
CA ILE A 97 -31.49 23.23 -29.79
C ILE A 97 -32.98 23.28 -29.44
N ILE A 98 -33.36 22.98 -28.19
CA ILE A 98 -34.75 23.08 -27.73
C ILE A 98 -35.31 24.48 -27.98
N ARG A 99 -34.53 25.52 -27.63
CA ARG A 99 -34.95 26.92 -27.84
C ARG A 99 -35.16 27.25 -29.32
N LEU A 100 -34.34 26.71 -30.22
CA LEU A 100 -34.50 26.89 -31.67
C LEU A 100 -35.75 26.18 -32.20
N ILE A 101 -36.02 24.96 -31.75
CA ILE A 101 -37.23 24.21 -32.13
C ILE A 101 -38.48 24.97 -31.69
N ASN A 102 -38.53 25.41 -30.43
CA ASN A 102 -39.67 26.16 -29.89
C ASN A 102 -39.94 27.48 -30.62
N ARG A 103 -38.91 28.11 -31.21
CA ARG A 103 -39.07 29.33 -32.04
C ARG A 103 -39.63 29.04 -33.43
N LYS A 104 -39.38 27.87 -34.00
CA LYS A 104 -39.88 27.49 -35.34
C LYS A 104 -41.32 27.00 -35.32
N CYS A 105 -41.82 26.54 -34.17
CA CYS A 105 -43.18 26.03 -34.01
C CYS A 105 -44.20 27.10 -33.55
N ARG A 106 -43.78 28.37 -33.43
CA ARG A 106 -44.66 29.52 -33.20
C ARG A 106 -44.68 30.39 -34.44
#